data_AF-A0A7Y5D8J0-F1
#
_entry.id   AF-A0A7Y5D8J0-F1
#
_cell.length_a   1.000
_cell.length_b   1.000
_cell.length_c   1.000
_cell.angle_alpha   90.00
_cell.angle_beta   90.00
_cell.angle_gamma   90.00
#
_symmetry.space_group_name_H-M   'P 1'
#
loop_
_entity.id
_entity.type
_entity.pdbx_description
1 polymer ?
#
loop_
_entity_poly.entity_id
_entity_poly.type
_entity_poly.pdbx_seq_one_letter_code
_entity_poly.pdbx_strand_id
1 'polypeptide(L)'
;MLGLSVGTRCDRDRATIDIAGLWQDSRHREIAWVAVGDVWFLNDKPPLFQTGAHDGFHEAIGDTIVLGMTPKYLESIGLVNAQDQSKEALINAQMRMALAKVSFMPFGLMIDRWRWGVFDGSIKPDHYNQAWWELKAKYQGVGPIAPRGEEFFDAGAKYHVPGNTPYTRYFLSHILQFQFYKALCDAAGHKGPLYECSYYGNKDAGQKYWAMLGKGAGQPWQKTMKEFTGGEKMDGSAVLEYFSPLQEWLKQQNEGQSCGWQAGGPAATPAPAPAKG
;
A
#
# COMPACT_ATOMS: atom_id res chain seq x y z
N MET A 1 -16.20 -34.53 21.15
CA MET A 1 -16.50 -35.03 19.78
C MET A 1 -17.97 -34.72 19.50
N LEU A 2 -18.28 -34.34 18.25
CA LEU A 2 -19.44 -33.54 17.79
C LEU A 2 -19.19 -32.05 18.05
N GLY A 3 -18.82 -31.19 17.12
CA GLY A 3 -18.71 -31.28 15.67
C GLY A 3 -18.73 -29.83 15.19
N LEU A 4 -17.58 -29.15 15.20
CA LEU A 4 -17.44 -27.82 14.60
C LEU A 4 -17.60 -27.99 13.09
N SER A 5 -18.82 -27.72 12.62
CA SER A 5 -19.11 -27.55 11.21
C SER A 5 -18.15 -26.50 10.64
N VAL A 6 -17.24 -26.95 9.77
CA VAL A 6 -16.48 -26.09 8.86
C VAL A 6 -17.50 -25.43 7.91
N GLY A 7 -18.08 -24.32 8.36
CA GLY A 7 -18.99 -23.50 7.59
C GLY A 7 -18.21 -22.59 6.66
N THR A 8 -17.58 -23.14 5.62
CA THR A 8 -17.00 -22.40 4.49
C THR A 8 -18.09 -21.86 3.54
N ARG A 9 -19.09 -21.16 4.08
CA ARG A 9 -20.05 -20.38 3.29
C ARG A 9 -19.77 -18.88 3.47
N CYS A 10 -18.82 -18.37 2.69
CA CYS A 10 -18.93 -17.01 2.19
C CYS A 10 -19.93 -17.05 1.02
N ASP A 11 -21.15 -16.64 1.31
CA ASP A 11 -22.27 -16.69 0.36
C ASP A 11 -22.03 -15.69 -0.78
N ARG A 12 -21.91 -16.16 -2.04
CA ARG A 12 -21.81 -15.27 -3.22
C ARG A 12 -23.01 -14.31 -3.30
N ASP A 13 -24.12 -14.67 -2.64
CA ASP A 13 -25.35 -13.91 -2.60
C ASP A 13 -25.31 -12.70 -1.64
N ARG A 14 -24.28 -12.55 -0.80
CA ARG A 14 -24.28 -11.47 0.21
C ARG A 14 -23.94 -10.08 -0.32
N ALA A 15 -23.28 -9.94 -1.46
CA ALA A 15 -22.94 -8.64 -2.08
C ALA A 15 -22.19 -7.62 -1.19
N THR A 16 -21.91 -7.93 0.08
CA THR A 16 -21.27 -7.04 1.06
C THR A 16 -19.82 -7.42 1.30
N ILE A 17 -19.02 -6.46 1.77
CA ILE A 17 -17.66 -6.72 2.25
C ILE A 17 -17.74 -6.89 3.76
N ASP A 18 -17.54 -8.12 4.25
CA ASP A 18 -17.42 -8.42 5.68
C ASP A 18 -15.96 -8.28 6.12
N ILE A 19 -15.64 -7.10 6.66
CA ILE A 19 -14.30 -6.75 7.12
C ILE A 19 -13.95 -7.52 8.43
N ALA A 20 -14.95 -7.92 9.23
CA ALA A 20 -14.74 -8.58 10.52
C ALA A 20 -14.45 -10.08 10.35
N GLY A 21 -15.12 -10.73 9.38
CA GLY A 21 -14.82 -12.12 9.00
C GLY A 21 -13.40 -12.29 8.48
N LEU A 22 -12.85 -11.29 7.78
CA LEU A 22 -11.44 -11.25 7.36
C LEU A 22 -10.46 -11.05 8.53
N TRP A 23 -10.94 -10.47 9.64
CA TRP A 23 -10.14 -10.15 10.82
C TRP A 23 -10.05 -11.32 11.82
N GLN A 24 -11.15 -12.06 12.02
CA GLN A 24 -11.22 -13.20 12.95
C GLN A 24 -10.45 -14.45 12.48
N ASP A 25 -10.05 -14.54 11.21
CA ASP A 25 -9.25 -15.66 10.66
C ASP A 25 -7.73 -15.45 10.80
N SER A 26 -7.28 -14.36 11.43
CA SER A 26 -5.92 -14.13 11.96
C SER A 26 -4.74 -14.54 11.04
N ARG A 27 -4.35 -13.63 10.14
CA ARG A 27 -2.96 -13.23 9.78
C ARG A 27 -3.03 -12.18 8.66
N HIS A 28 -2.69 -10.94 8.99
CA HIS A 28 -2.88 -9.77 8.13
C HIS A 28 -1.98 -9.82 6.87
N ARG A 29 -2.47 -9.17 5.79
CA ARG A 29 -2.03 -9.27 4.38
C ARG A 29 -2.27 -10.64 3.73
N GLU A 30 -1.76 -11.73 4.29
CA GLU A 30 -1.78 -13.06 3.65
C GLU A 30 -3.20 -13.60 3.36
N ILE A 31 -4.21 -13.27 4.16
CA ILE A 31 -5.58 -13.75 3.92
C ILE A 31 -6.28 -12.95 2.82
N ALA A 32 -6.02 -11.64 2.66
CA ALA A 32 -6.48 -10.92 1.47
C ALA A 32 -5.79 -11.43 0.20
N TRP A 33 -4.49 -11.75 0.31
CA TRP A 33 -3.71 -12.45 -0.71
C TRP A 33 -4.35 -13.79 -1.11
N VAL A 34 -4.72 -14.65 -0.15
CA VAL A 34 -5.26 -16.00 -0.40
C VAL A 34 -6.75 -16.02 -0.74
N ALA A 35 -7.57 -15.18 -0.09
CA ALA A 35 -9.03 -15.22 -0.19
C ALA A 35 -9.61 -14.33 -1.30
N VAL A 36 -8.90 -13.25 -1.69
CA VAL A 36 -9.46 -12.20 -2.56
C VAL A 36 -8.76 -12.13 -3.92
N GLY A 37 -7.49 -12.53 -4.02
CA GLY A 37 -6.67 -12.39 -5.22
C GLY A 37 -6.76 -13.53 -6.23
N ASP A 38 -6.45 -14.76 -5.83
CA ASP A 38 -6.06 -15.78 -6.82
C ASP A 38 -6.99 -16.99 -6.91
N VAL A 39 -7.56 -17.46 -5.81
CA VAL A 39 -8.31 -18.73 -5.82
C VAL A 39 -9.80 -18.48 -6.01
N TRP A 40 -10.48 -17.84 -5.07
CA TRP A 40 -11.95 -17.98 -5.02
C TRP A 40 -12.73 -17.24 -6.14
N PHE A 41 -12.26 -16.07 -6.53
CA PHE A 41 -12.89 -15.21 -7.55
C PHE A 41 -12.54 -15.59 -8.98
N LEU A 42 -11.35 -16.15 -9.17
CA LEU A 42 -10.78 -16.43 -10.49
C LEU A 42 -10.83 -17.92 -10.83
N ASN A 43 -11.32 -18.78 -9.93
CA ASN A 43 -11.44 -20.22 -10.15
C ASN A 43 -12.20 -20.61 -11.44
N ASP A 44 -13.10 -19.76 -11.94
CA ASP A 44 -13.83 -19.96 -13.20
C ASP A 44 -13.04 -19.52 -14.44
N LYS A 45 -11.94 -18.78 -14.27
CA LYS A 45 -11.07 -18.30 -15.34
C LYS A 45 -10.05 -19.36 -15.73
N PRO A 46 -9.60 -19.38 -17.00
CA PRO A 46 -8.43 -20.15 -17.41
C PRO A 46 -7.22 -19.82 -16.52
N PRO A 47 -6.34 -20.79 -16.19
CA PRO A 47 -5.22 -20.59 -15.27
C PRO A 47 -4.33 -19.37 -15.61
N LEU A 48 -4.17 -19.05 -16.89
CA LEU A 48 -3.41 -17.88 -17.35
C LEU A 48 -4.01 -16.53 -16.93
N PHE A 49 -5.30 -16.47 -16.58
CA PHE A 49 -6.00 -15.26 -16.16
C PHE A 49 -6.32 -15.24 -14.66
N GLN A 50 -5.85 -16.23 -13.90
CA GLN A 50 -6.00 -16.34 -12.44
C GLN A 50 -4.95 -15.51 -11.70
N THR A 51 -4.87 -14.23 -12.05
CA THR A 51 -4.02 -13.24 -11.37
C THR A 51 -4.71 -11.88 -11.45
N GLY A 52 -4.22 -10.89 -10.70
CA GLY A 52 -4.73 -9.54 -10.77
C GLY A 52 -4.55 -8.93 -12.17
N ALA A 53 -5.30 -7.87 -12.48
CA ALA A 53 -5.17 -7.18 -13.78
C ALA A 53 -3.72 -6.76 -14.10
N HIS A 54 -2.93 -6.46 -13.05
CA HIS A 54 -1.47 -6.51 -13.02
C HIS A 54 -1.00 -6.60 -11.55
N ASP A 55 0.31 -6.78 -11.31
CA ASP A 55 0.87 -6.96 -9.94
C ASP A 55 0.44 -5.91 -8.91
N GLY A 56 0.45 -4.62 -9.28
CA GLY A 56 -0.03 -3.53 -8.42
C GLY A 56 -1.52 -3.59 -8.04
N PHE A 57 -2.41 -4.18 -8.86
CA PHE A 57 -3.80 -4.44 -8.46
C PHE A 57 -3.82 -5.49 -7.35
N HIS A 58 -3.10 -6.59 -7.54
CA HIS A 58 -3.04 -7.69 -6.58
C HIS A 58 -2.59 -7.18 -5.20
N GLU A 59 -1.53 -6.37 -5.17
CA GLU A 59 -1.01 -5.77 -3.92
C GLU A 59 -1.94 -4.71 -3.30
N ALA A 60 -2.82 -4.08 -4.08
CA ALA A 60 -3.72 -3.02 -3.61
C ALA A 60 -5.00 -3.57 -2.96
N ILE A 61 -5.46 -4.76 -3.37
CA ILE A 61 -6.73 -5.37 -2.95
C ILE A 61 -6.83 -5.40 -1.41
N GLY A 62 -5.91 -6.09 -0.74
CA GLY A 62 -5.95 -6.21 0.72
C GLY A 62 -5.78 -4.87 1.43
N ASP A 63 -4.88 -4.03 0.94
CA ASP A 63 -4.61 -2.72 1.53
C ASP A 63 -5.83 -1.77 1.42
N THR A 64 -6.65 -1.87 0.36
CA THR A 64 -7.90 -1.12 0.21
C THR A 64 -8.91 -1.48 1.29
N ILE A 65 -9.01 -2.77 1.67
CA ILE A 65 -9.88 -3.25 2.74
C ILE A 65 -9.44 -2.68 4.09
N VAL A 66 -8.13 -2.69 4.34
CA VAL A 66 -7.54 -2.15 5.57
C VAL A 66 -7.86 -0.66 5.75
N LEU A 67 -7.91 0.13 4.67
CA LEU A 67 -8.31 1.54 4.75
C LEU A 67 -9.75 1.75 5.26
N GLY A 68 -10.66 0.81 5.01
CA GLY A 68 -12.05 0.86 5.51
C GLY A 68 -12.21 0.47 6.99
N MET A 69 -11.12 0.05 7.65
CA MET A 69 -11.10 -0.33 9.07
C MET A 69 -10.95 0.90 9.98
N THR A 70 -11.88 1.84 9.89
CA THR A 70 -11.83 3.08 10.66
C THR A 70 -12.14 2.85 12.14
N PRO A 71 -11.75 3.76 13.06
CA PRO A 71 -12.11 3.67 14.47
C PRO A 71 -13.61 3.50 14.70
N LYS A 72 -14.44 4.23 13.94
CA LYS A 72 -15.91 4.13 13.97
C LYS A 72 -16.41 2.74 13.56
N TYR A 73 -15.77 2.12 12.56
CA TYR A 73 -16.07 0.75 12.18
C TYR A 73 -15.70 -0.23 13.30
N LEU A 74 -14.47 -0.14 13.85
CA LEU A 74 -14.02 -1.03 14.93
C LEU A 74 -14.89 -0.92 16.19
N GLU A 75 -15.37 0.28 16.50
CA GLU A 75 -16.35 0.51 17.56
C GLU A 75 -17.70 -0.17 17.26
N SER A 76 -18.20 -0.05 16.02
CA SER A 76 -19.50 -0.64 15.62
C SER A 76 -19.56 -2.16 15.75
N ILE A 77 -18.41 -2.84 15.71
CA ILE A 77 -18.27 -4.29 15.89
C ILE A 77 -17.76 -4.68 17.28
N GLY A 78 -17.64 -3.72 18.21
CA GLY A 78 -17.27 -3.97 19.60
C GLY A 78 -15.79 -4.35 19.83
N LEU A 79 -14.90 -4.11 18.87
CA LEU A 79 -13.46 -4.39 19.05
C LEU A 79 -12.73 -3.31 19.85
N VAL A 80 -13.22 -2.08 19.80
CA VAL A 80 -12.68 -0.94 20.56
C VAL A 80 -13.81 -0.12 21.17
N ASN A 81 -13.53 0.60 22.25
CA ASN A 81 -14.45 1.60 22.79
C ASN A 81 -14.46 2.86 21.90
N ALA A 82 -15.45 3.73 22.08
CA ALA A 82 -15.49 5.06 21.49
C ALA A 82 -14.14 5.77 21.64
N GLN A 83 -13.58 6.22 20.52
CA GLN A 83 -12.29 6.91 20.48
C GLN A 83 -12.50 8.41 20.45
N ASP A 84 -11.56 9.16 21.06
CA ASP A 84 -11.54 10.62 20.98
C ASP A 84 -11.46 11.08 19.51
N GLN A 85 -12.30 12.03 19.15
CA GLN A 85 -12.39 12.62 17.81
C GLN A 85 -11.71 14.00 17.77
N SER A 86 -10.70 14.20 18.61
CA SER A 86 -9.91 15.43 18.65
C SER A 86 -9.04 15.60 17.40
N LYS A 87 -8.66 16.86 17.12
CA LYS A 87 -7.75 17.19 16.02
C LYS A 87 -6.40 16.48 16.19
N GLU A 88 -5.91 16.40 17.42
CA GLU A 88 -4.66 15.74 17.79
C GLU A 88 -4.73 14.24 17.50
N ALA A 89 -5.84 13.57 17.85
CA ALA A 89 -6.05 12.16 17.54
C ALA A 89 -6.07 11.91 16.02
N LEU A 90 -6.74 12.77 15.24
CA LEU A 90 -6.76 12.71 13.78
C LEU A 90 -5.35 12.86 13.19
N ILE A 91 -4.59 13.87 13.62
CA ILE A 91 -3.22 14.09 13.13
C ILE A 91 -2.31 12.92 13.49
N ASN A 92 -2.40 12.36 14.69
CA ASN A 92 -1.62 11.19 15.09
C ASN A 92 -1.95 9.96 14.24
N ALA A 93 -3.24 9.70 13.97
CA ALA A 93 -3.67 8.60 13.11
C ALA A 93 -3.17 8.79 11.67
N GLN A 94 -3.32 9.99 11.11
CA GLN A 94 -2.83 10.34 9.78
C GLN A 94 -1.31 10.23 9.68
N MET A 95 -0.56 10.71 10.69
CA MET A 95 0.90 10.61 10.73
C MET A 95 1.35 9.14 10.71
N ARG A 96 0.74 8.28 11.53
CA ARG A 96 1.05 6.85 11.56
C ARG A 96 0.79 6.20 10.19
N MET A 97 -0.32 6.55 9.54
CA MET A 97 -0.64 6.07 8.20
C MET A 97 0.33 6.62 7.13
N ALA A 98 0.73 7.88 7.22
CA ALA A 98 1.67 8.49 6.29
C ALA A 98 3.08 7.89 6.42
N LEU A 99 3.52 7.59 7.64
CA LEU A 99 4.77 6.87 7.87
C LEU A 99 4.73 5.47 7.25
N ALA A 100 3.60 4.76 7.33
CA ALA A 100 3.48 3.45 6.70
C ALA A 100 3.36 3.50 5.16
N LYS A 101 2.69 4.53 4.61
CA LYS A 101 2.29 4.58 3.21
C LYS A 101 3.09 5.59 2.38
N VAL A 102 3.08 6.85 2.78
CA VAL A 102 3.72 7.95 2.05
C VAL A 102 5.25 7.85 2.13
N SER A 103 5.80 7.58 3.31
CA SER A 103 7.27 7.48 3.48
C SER A 103 7.87 6.27 2.74
N PHE A 104 7.05 5.25 2.46
CA PHE A 104 7.44 4.07 1.70
C PHE A 104 7.52 4.33 0.20
N MET A 105 6.67 5.20 -0.36
CA MET A 105 6.55 5.40 -1.82
C MET A 105 7.90 5.67 -2.52
N PRO A 106 8.79 6.55 -2.01
CA PRO A 106 10.07 6.78 -2.67
C PRO A 106 10.97 5.53 -2.67
N PHE A 107 10.94 4.73 -1.58
CA PHE A 107 11.62 3.43 -1.52
C PHE A 107 11.04 2.42 -2.52
N GLY A 108 9.72 2.35 -2.61
CA GLY A 108 8.98 1.53 -3.57
C GLY A 108 9.36 1.84 -5.03
N LEU A 109 9.60 3.11 -5.34
CA LEU A 109 10.00 3.55 -6.68
C LEU A 109 11.47 3.25 -6.99
N MET A 110 12.38 3.53 -6.06
CA MET A 110 13.82 3.49 -6.37
C MET A 110 14.37 2.08 -6.61
N ILE A 111 13.79 1.03 -5.99
CA ILE A 111 14.34 -0.33 -6.09
C ILE A 111 14.32 -0.83 -7.53
N ASP A 112 13.18 -0.71 -8.21
CA ASP A 112 13.10 -1.15 -9.60
C ASP A 112 13.75 -0.14 -10.55
N ARG A 113 13.85 1.15 -10.21
CA ARG A 113 14.72 2.09 -10.95
C ARG A 113 16.18 1.62 -10.96
N TRP A 114 16.68 1.15 -9.82
CA TRP A 114 18.00 0.54 -9.72
C TRP A 114 18.08 -0.75 -10.55
N ARG A 115 17.13 -1.68 -10.38
CA ARG A 115 17.13 -2.96 -11.13
C ARG A 115 17.02 -2.76 -12.65
N TRP A 116 16.20 -1.83 -13.11
CA TRP A 116 16.10 -1.51 -14.54
C TRP A 116 17.41 -0.99 -15.09
N GLY A 117 18.10 -0.11 -14.35
CA GLY A 117 19.42 0.35 -14.75
C GLY A 117 20.47 -0.78 -14.77
N VAL A 118 20.35 -1.75 -13.88
CA VAL A 118 21.19 -2.97 -13.92
C VAL A 118 20.85 -3.83 -15.14
N PHE A 119 19.57 -4.03 -15.43
CA PHE A 119 19.11 -4.89 -16.53
C PHE A 119 19.36 -4.28 -17.92
N ASP A 120 19.27 -2.96 -18.06
CA ASP A 120 19.55 -2.26 -19.33
C ASP A 120 21.04 -1.94 -19.53
N GLY A 121 21.87 -2.18 -18.50
CA GLY A 121 23.32 -2.00 -18.52
C GLY A 121 23.80 -0.56 -18.27
N SER A 122 22.90 0.39 -17.98
CA SER A 122 23.27 1.75 -17.58
C SER A 122 23.94 1.81 -16.20
N ILE A 123 23.67 0.84 -15.33
CA ILE A 123 24.34 0.62 -14.05
C ILE A 123 25.22 -0.62 -14.19
N LYS A 124 26.54 -0.43 -14.22
CA LYS A 124 27.52 -1.50 -14.37
C LYS A 124 27.86 -2.15 -13.01
N PRO A 125 28.34 -3.42 -12.99
CA PRO A 125 28.69 -4.12 -11.75
C PRO A 125 29.65 -3.38 -10.82
N ASP A 126 30.57 -2.58 -11.38
CA ASP A 126 31.53 -1.75 -10.64
C ASP A 126 30.92 -0.42 -10.11
N HIS A 127 29.61 -0.23 -10.22
CA HIS A 127 28.86 0.94 -9.76
C HIS A 127 27.53 0.57 -9.09
N TYR A 128 27.33 -0.70 -8.72
CA TYR A 128 26.07 -1.19 -8.16
C TYR A 128 25.72 -0.49 -6.86
N ASN A 129 26.68 -0.37 -5.95
CA ASN A 129 26.43 0.16 -4.62
C ASN A 129 26.35 1.68 -4.63
N GLN A 130 27.20 2.34 -5.42
CA GLN A 130 27.14 3.78 -5.66
C GLN A 130 25.76 4.18 -6.20
N ALA A 131 25.30 3.56 -7.29
CA ALA A 131 24.00 3.88 -7.88
C ALA A 131 22.84 3.62 -6.91
N TRP A 132 22.94 2.58 -6.07
CA TRP A 132 21.96 2.31 -5.02
C TRP A 132 21.86 3.45 -4.02
N TRP A 133 22.99 3.92 -3.49
CA TRP A 133 23.02 5.02 -2.52
C TRP A 133 22.68 6.37 -3.13
N GLU A 134 23.04 6.62 -4.39
CA GLU A 134 22.59 7.81 -5.14
C GLU A 134 21.07 7.83 -5.29
N LEU A 135 20.44 6.69 -5.60
CA LEU A 135 18.98 6.58 -5.68
C LEU A 135 18.32 6.72 -4.30
N LYS A 136 18.89 6.15 -3.23
CA LYS A 136 18.41 6.37 -1.85
C LYS A 136 18.48 7.84 -1.46
N ALA A 137 19.58 8.50 -1.74
CA ALA A 137 19.74 9.93 -1.48
C ALA A 137 18.75 10.73 -2.32
N LYS A 138 18.62 10.46 -3.62
CA LYS A 138 17.71 11.18 -4.52
C LYS A 138 16.24 11.09 -4.11
N TYR A 139 15.75 9.88 -3.81
CA TYR A 139 14.34 9.65 -3.57
C TYR A 139 13.94 9.73 -2.09
N GLN A 140 14.80 9.29 -1.16
CA GLN A 140 14.46 9.25 0.27
C GLN A 140 15.20 10.29 1.12
N GLY A 141 16.29 10.89 0.62
CA GLY A 141 17.12 11.79 1.44
C GLY A 141 17.91 11.06 2.52
N VAL A 142 18.18 9.77 2.32
CA VAL A 142 18.88 8.93 3.29
C VAL A 142 20.25 8.52 2.73
N GLY A 143 21.30 8.87 3.46
CA GLY A 143 22.67 8.42 3.20
C GLY A 143 23.09 7.23 4.08
N PRO A 144 24.22 6.59 3.77
CA PRO A 144 24.78 5.56 4.63
C PRO A 144 25.40 6.16 5.90
N ILE A 145 25.43 5.38 6.99
CA ILE A 145 26.01 5.80 8.28
C ILE A 145 27.56 5.81 8.23
N ALA A 146 28.15 5.04 7.33
CA ALA A 146 29.59 5.02 7.07
C ALA A 146 29.82 4.87 5.56
N PRO A 147 30.99 5.26 5.02
CA PRO A 147 31.31 5.04 3.60
C PRO A 147 31.08 3.58 3.18
N ARG A 148 30.45 3.39 2.02
CA ARG A 148 30.16 2.05 1.46
C ARG A 148 30.62 2.01 0.01
N GLY A 149 31.76 1.36 -0.23
CA GLY A 149 32.28 1.15 -1.58
C GLY A 149 31.59 -0.01 -2.31
N GLU A 150 32.16 -0.40 -3.44
CA GLU A 150 31.66 -1.45 -4.33
C GLU A 150 32.04 -2.87 -3.86
N GLU A 151 32.82 -2.99 -2.78
CA GLU A 151 32.99 -4.25 -2.05
C GLU A 151 31.70 -4.72 -1.36
N PHE A 152 30.70 -3.84 -1.27
CA PHE A 152 29.38 -4.13 -0.71
C PHE A 152 28.31 -4.26 -1.78
N PHE A 153 27.28 -5.06 -1.47
CA PHE A 153 26.10 -5.19 -2.30
C PHE A 153 24.83 -4.90 -1.47
N ASP A 154 24.64 -3.64 -1.07
CA ASP A 154 23.58 -3.26 -0.12
C ASP A 154 22.18 -3.45 -0.71
N ALA A 155 22.02 -3.34 -2.04
CA ALA A 155 20.79 -3.69 -2.74
C ALA A 155 20.41 -5.17 -2.51
N GLY A 156 21.39 -6.07 -2.44
CA GLY A 156 21.20 -7.50 -2.17
C GLY A 156 20.69 -7.81 -0.77
N ALA A 157 20.84 -6.89 0.19
CA ALA A 157 20.32 -7.05 1.55
C ALA A 157 18.78 -6.85 1.63
N LYS A 158 18.14 -6.42 0.54
CA LYS A 158 16.68 -6.31 0.45
C LYS A 158 16.10 -7.56 -0.21
N TYR A 159 15.44 -8.43 0.55
CA TYR A 159 14.84 -9.73 0.15
C TYR A 159 14.36 -9.82 -1.32
N HIS A 160 13.60 -8.84 -1.80
CA HIS A 160 13.01 -8.85 -3.14
C HIS A 160 14.04 -8.79 -4.28
N VAL A 161 15.24 -8.27 -4.03
CA VAL A 161 16.34 -8.22 -5.01
C VAL A 161 16.90 -9.63 -5.27
N PRO A 162 17.45 -10.37 -4.28
CA PRO A 162 17.90 -11.74 -4.51
C PRO A 162 16.73 -12.71 -4.76
N GLY A 163 15.54 -12.44 -4.23
CA GLY A 163 14.31 -13.20 -4.49
C GLY A 163 13.66 -12.90 -5.85
N ASN A 164 14.31 -12.11 -6.71
CA ASN A 164 13.86 -11.71 -8.05
C ASN A 164 12.37 -11.32 -8.15
N THR A 165 11.85 -10.64 -7.13
CA THR A 165 10.45 -10.21 -7.10
C THR A 165 10.36 -8.75 -7.54
N PRO A 166 9.63 -8.41 -8.63
CA PRO A 166 9.37 -7.01 -9.03
C PRO A 166 8.90 -6.14 -7.87
N TYR A 167 9.42 -4.91 -7.75
CA TYR A 167 9.14 -4.04 -6.59
C TYR A 167 8.19 -2.88 -6.90
N THR A 168 8.11 -2.46 -8.17
CA THR A 168 7.22 -1.39 -8.65
C THR A 168 5.77 -1.69 -8.29
N ARG A 169 5.38 -2.97 -8.17
CA ARG A 169 4.06 -3.40 -7.70
C ARG A 169 3.66 -2.73 -6.38
N TYR A 170 4.58 -2.54 -5.45
CA TYR A 170 4.30 -1.89 -4.17
C TYR A 170 4.14 -0.38 -4.31
N PHE A 171 4.91 0.28 -5.17
CA PHE A 171 4.71 1.71 -5.46
C PHE A 171 3.33 1.96 -6.07
N LEU A 172 2.95 1.17 -7.08
CA LEU A 172 1.66 1.28 -7.74
C LEU A 172 0.51 0.96 -6.76
N SER A 173 0.68 -0.05 -5.89
CA SER A 173 -0.36 -0.40 -4.93
C SER A 173 -0.61 0.69 -3.89
N HIS A 174 0.40 1.49 -3.54
CA HIS A 174 0.25 2.64 -2.65
C HIS A 174 -0.49 3.81 -3.28
N ILE A 175 -0.63 3.84 -4.61
CA ILE A 175 -1.50 4.79 -5.32
C ILE A 175 -2.89 4.17 -5.49
N LEU A 176 -2.93 2.96 -6.06
CA LEU A 176 -4.16 2.24 -6.39
C LEU A 176 -5.03 1.98 -5.16
N GLN A 177 -4.45 1.65 -4.00
CA GLN A 177 -5.25 1.33 -2.82
C GLN A 177 -6.15 2.50 -2.38
N PHE A 178 -5.68 3.74 -2.50
CA PHE A 178 -6.46 4.94 -2.19
C PHE A 178 -7.44 5.28 -3.30
N GLN A 179 -7.05 5.10 -4.57
CA GLN A 179 -7.96 5.30 -5.70
C GLN A 179 -9.13 4.30 -5.65
N PHE A 180 -8.85 3.06 -5.28
CA PHE A 180 -9.85 2.01 -5.08
C PHE A 180 -10.74 2.31 -3.88
N TYR A 181 -10.11 2.67 -2.76
CA TYR A 181 -10.81 3.07 -1.55
C TYR A 181 -11.80 4.20 -1.81
N LYS A 182 -11.37 5.25 -2.52
CA LYS A 182 -12.25 6.34 -2.93
C LYS A 182 -13.44 5.85 -3.78
N ALA A 183 -13.20 5.01 -4.78
CA ALA A 183 -14.28 4.49 -5.63
C ALA A 183 -15.30 3.65 -4.84
N LEU A 184 -14.86 2.93 -3.80
CA LEU A 184 -15.76 2.19 -2.91
C LEU A 184 -16.52 3.11 -1.96
N CYS A 185 -15.88 4.15 -1.43
CA CYS A 185 -16.53 5.17 -0.61
C CYS A 185 -17.59 5.95 -1.38
N ASP A 186 -17.29 6.32 -2.63
CA ASP A 186 -18.23 6.98 -3.54
C ASP A 186 -19.43 6.06 -3.82
N ALA A 187 -19.19 4.77 -4.10
CA ALA A 187 -20.24 3.77 -4.30
C ALA A 187 -21.08 3.52 -3.04
N ALA A 188 -20.46 3.60 -1.85
CA ALA A 188 -21.16 3.52 -0.59
C ALA A 188 -21.99 4.77 -0.25
N GLY A 189 -21.90 5.83 -1.06
CA GLY A 189 -22.60 7.08 -0.86
C GLY A 189 -22.02 7.95 0.25
N HIS A 190 -20.78 7.71 0.69
CA HIS A 190 -20.11 8.50 1.72
C HIS A 190 -19.98 9.97 1.29
N LYS A 191 -20.26 10.91 2.20
CA LYS A 191 -20.22 12.36 1.95
C LYS A 191 -19.22 13.11 2.85
N GLY A 192 -18.63 12.43 3.82
CA GLY A 192 -17.66 13.01 4.74
C GLY A 192 -16.23 12.98 4.19
N PRO A 193 -15.24 13.34 5.03
CA PRO A 193 -13.84 13.22 4.67
C PRO A 193 -13.47 11.77 4.31
N LEU A 194 -12.62 11.60 3.30
CA LEU A 194 -12.25 10.29 2.78
C LEU A 194 -11.66 9.36 3.87
N TYR A 195 -10.85 9.92 4.78
CA TYR A 195 -10.22 9.17 5.87
C TYR A 195 -11.18 8.62 6.94
N GLU A 196 -12.46 9.01 6.92
CA GLU A 196 -13.48 8.49 7.85
C GLU A 196 -14.37 7.41 7.22
N CYS A 197 -14.28 7.22 5.91
CA CYS A 197 -15.15 6.31 5.19
C CYS A 197 -15.00 4.86 5.67
N SER A 198 -16.12 4.19 5.86
CA SER A 198 -16.16 2.73 5.87
C SER A 198 -17.31 2.29 4.99
N TYR A 199 -17.01 1.39 4.06
CA TYR A 199 -18.00 0.77 3.17
C TYR A 199 -18.43 -0.62 3.69
N TYR A 200 -18.13 -0.93 4.96
CA TYR A 200 -18.57 -2.16 5.60
C TYR A 200 -20.09 -2.34 5.48
N GLY A 201 -20.51 -3.55 5.10
CA GLY A 201 -21.94 -3.88 4.95
C GLY A 201 -22.65 -3.18 3.77
N ASN A 202 -21.97 -2.33 3.00
CA ASN A 202 -22.57 -1.69 1.83
C ASN A 202 -22.57 -2.64 0.62
N LYS A 203 -23.75 -2.93 0.07
CA LYS A 203 -23.92 -3.87 -1.04
C LYS A 203 -23.43 -3.32 -2.37
N ASP A 204 -23.57 -2.02 -2.62
CA ASP A 204 -23.19 -1.41 -3.89
C ASP A 204 -21.67 -1.34 -4.01
N ALA A 205 -20.99 -0.91 -2.94
CA ALA A 205 -19.53 -0.93 -2.85
C ALA A 205 -18.98 -2.35 -2.96
N GLY A 206 -19.61 -3.31 -2.26
CA GLY A 206 -19.26 -4.71 -2.40
C GLY A 206 -19.40 -5.19 -3.84
N GLN A 207 -20.59 -5.15 -4.44
CA GLN A 207 -20.81 -5.58 -5.83
C GLN A 207 -19.79 -5.00 -6.81
N LYS A 208 -19.48 -3.72 -6.66
CA LYS A 208 -18.47 -3.02 -7.46
C LYS A 208 -17.06 -3.61 -7.27
N TYR A 209 -16.68 -3.90 -6.03
CA TYR A 209 -15.41 -4.56 -5.71
C TYR A 209 -15.36 -6.00 -6.25
N TRP A 210 -16.39 -6.80 -6.00
CA TRP A 210 -16.51 -8.19 -6.49
C TRP A 210 -16.43 -8.24 -8.03
N ALA A 211 -17.07 -7.29 -8.72
CA ALA A 211 -17.03 -7.19 -10.18
C ALA A 211 -15.62 -6.92 -10.72
N MET A 212 -14.83 -6.10 -10.03
CA MET A 212 -13.43 -5.83 -10.39
C MET A 212 -12.54 -7.05 -10.15
N LEU A 213 -12.68 -7.69 -8.99
CA LEU A 213 -11.93 -8.91 -8.65
C LEU A 213 -12.19 -10.05 -9.63
N GLY A 214 -13.45 -10.27 -10.01
CA GLY A 214 -13.84 -11.32 -10.95
C GLY A 214 -13.33 -11.14 -12.39
N LYS A 215 -12.66 -10.02 -12.73
CA LYS A 215 -12.02 -9.83 -14.05
C LYS A 215 -10.67 -10.52 -14.14
N GLY A 216 -9.93 -10.60 -13.04
CA GLY A 216 -8.53 -11.05 -13.02
C GLY A 216 -7.70 -10.35 -14.10
N ALA A 217 -6.87 -11.12 -14.81
CA ALA A 217 -6.11 -10.66 -15.98
C ALA A 217 -6.85 -10.87 -17.31
N GLY A 218 -8.16 -11.11 -17.29
CA GLY A 218 -8.96 -11.42 -18.49
C GLY A 218 -9.18 -10.24 -19.45
N GLN A 219 -8.75 -9.03 -19.08
CA GLN A 219 -8.81 -7.85 -19.95
C GLN A 219 -7.70 -6.84 -19.59
N PRO A 220 -7.38 -5.87 -20.49
CA PRO A 220 -6.42 -4.81 -20.18
C PRO A 220 -6.80 -4.07 -18.89
N TRP A 221 -5.82 -3.83 -18.03
CA TRP A 221 -6.05 -3.27 -16.70
C TRP A 221 -6.76 -1.91 -16.74
N GLN A 222 -6.53 -1.09 -17.77
CA GLN A 222 -7.20 0.20 -17.96
C GLN A 222 -8.71 0.05 -18.09
N LYS A 223 -9.18 -1.03 -18.74
CA LYS A 223 -10.61 -1.31 -18.89
C LYS A 223 -11.21 -1.73 -17.55
N THR A 224 -10.53 -2.61 -16.80
CA THR A 224 -10.93 -2.95 -15.42
C THR A 224 -10.94 -1.71 -14.54
N MET A 225 -9.97 -0.81 -14.72
CA MET A 225 -9.90 0.45 -13.98
C MET A 225 -11.10 1.35 -14.31
N LYS A 226 -11.44 1.50 -15.59
CA LYS A 226 -12.59 2.31 -16.02
C LYS A 226 -13.91 1.79 -15.47
N GLU A 227 -14.13 0.48 -15.54
CA GLU A 227 -15.32 -0.16 -14.97
C GLU A 227 -15.41 0.05 -13.44
N PHE A 228 -14.26 0.09 -12.76
CA PHE A 228 -14.19 0.22 -11.32
C PHE A 228 -14.20 1.67 -10.82
N THR A 229 -13.33 2.57 -11.27
CA THR A 229 -13.24 3.97 -10.79
C THR A 229 -13.90 4.98 -11.71
N GLY A 230 -14.28 4.59 -12.94
CA GLY A 230 -14.69 5.53 -13.99
C GLY A 230 -13.53 6.13 -14.78
N GLY A 231 -12.28 5.90 -14.36
CA GLY A 231 -11.07 6.41 -15.03
C GLY A 231 -10.15 5.30 -15.54
N GLU A 232 -9.30 5.63 -16.52
CA GLU A 232 -8.36 4.65 -17.14
C GLU A 232 -6.91 4.81 -16.65
N LYS A 233 -6.66 5.76 -15.75
CA LYS A 233 -5.33 6.13 -15.28
C LYS A 233 -5.17 5.87 -13.80
N MET A 234 -3.95 5.54 -13.39
CA MET A 234 -3.55 5.59 -11.99
C MET A 234 -3.37 7.04 -11.59
N ASP A 235 -3.96 7.42 -10.46
CA ASP A 235 -4.06 8.81 -10.06
C ASP A 235 -3.78 8.98 -8.55
N GLY A 236 -2.93 9.96 -8.22
CA GLY A 236 -2.50 10.23 -6.85
C GLY A 236 -3.43 11.16 -6.07
N SER A 237 -4.51 11.67 -6.66
CA SER A 237 -5.37 12.67 -5.99
C SER A 237 -6.05 12.09 -4.75
N ALA A 238 -6.47 10.82 -4.77
CA ALA A 238 -7.08 10.15 -3.63
C ALA A 238 -6.11 10.02 -2.43
N VAL A 239 -4.80 9.90 -2.68
CA VAL A 239 -3.77 9.93 -1.63
C VAL A 239 -3.73 11.32 -1.00
N LEU A 240 -3.69 12.38 -1.83
CA LEU A 240 -3.66 13.76 -1.35
C LEU A 240 -4.92 14.14 -0.58
N GLU A 241 -6.09 13.71 -1.06
CA GLU A 241 -7.37 13.91 -0.38
C GLU A 241 -7.40 13.22 0.98
N TYR A 242 -6.97 11.96 1.05
CA TYR A 242 -6.94 11.20 2.30
C TYR A 242 -6.05 11.87 3.36
N PHE A 243 -4.86 12.34 2.96
CA PHE A 243 -3.87 12.93 3.86
C PHE A 243 -3.97 14.46 4.01
N SER A 244 -5.04 15.10 3.48
CA SER A 244 -5.14 16.56 3.49
C SER A 244 -5.00 17.20 4.87
N PRO A 245 -5.58 16.66 5.98
CA PRO A 245 -5.43 17.30 7.30
C PRO A 245 -3.99 17.27 7.79
N LEU A 246 -3.27 16.18 7.53
CA LEU A 246 -1.86 16.05 7.89
C LEU A 246 -0.98 16.93 7.02
N GLN A 247 -1.28 17.03 5.73
CA GLN A 247 -0.52 17.90 4.83
C GLN A 247 -0.64 19.37 5.25
N GLU A 248 -1.84 19.83 5.62
CA GLU A 248 -2.08 21.17 6.14
C GLU A 248 -1.32 21.40 7.45
N TRP A 249 -1.40 20.45 8.38
CA TRP A 249 -0.68 20.53 9.64
C TRP A 249 0.85 20.56 9.45
N LEU A 250 1.40 19.70 8.59
CA LEU A 250 2.84 19.66 8.29
C LEU A 250 3.32 20.95 7.63
N LYS A 251 2.51 21.58 6.77
CA LYS A 251 2.85 22.89 6.19
C LYS A 251 3.03 23.94 7.29
N GLN A 252 2.13 23.99 8.26
CA GLN A 252 2.21 24.91 9.41
C GLN A 252 3.42 24.60 10.30
N GLN A 253 3.66 23.32 10.61
CA GLN A 253 4.79 22.94 11.47
C GLN A 253 6.16 23.19 10.83
N ASN A 254 6.22 23.14 9.49
CA ASN A 254 7.45 23.36 8.74
C ASN A 254 7.65 24.82 8.29
N GLU A 255 6.84 25.76 8.77
CA GLU A 255 7.07 27.18 8.52
C GLU A 255 8.46 27.59 9.02
N GLY A 256 9.26 28.22 8.14
CA GLY A 256 10.65 28.58 8.42
C GLY A 256 11.66 27.43 8.33
N GLN A 257 11.24 26.20 8.03
CA GLN A 257 12.14 25.06 7.79
C GLN A 257 12.48 24.91 6.29
N SER A 258 13.70 24.47 6.00
CA SER A 258 14.11 24.08 4.65
C SER A 258 13.56 22.69 4.31
N CYS A 259 12.59 22.63 3.39
CA CYS A 259 12.03 21.37 2.91
C CYS A 259 12.86 20.82 1.74
N GLY A 260 13.27 19.55 1.85
CA GLY A 260 14.09 18.86 0.85
C GLY A 260 15.55 18.68 1.30
N TRP A 261 16.34 18.06 0.44
CA TRP A 261 17.74 17.73 0.72
C TRP A 261 18.58 17.79 -0.56
N GLN A 262 19.89 17.93 -0.40
CA GLN A 262 20.83 17.84 -1.51
C GLN A 262 21.35 16.41 -1.63
N ALA A 263 21.01 15.73 -2.72
CA ALA A 263 21.58 14.42 -3.02
C ALA A 263 23.09 14.59 -3.35
N GLY A 264 23.97 13.99 -2.55
CA GLY A 264 25.44 14.08 -2.73
C GLY A 264 26.21 14.84 -1.63
N GLY A 265 25.55 15.24 -0.53
CA GLY A 265 26.24 15.79 0.63
C GLY A 265 27.17 14.75 1.32
N PRO A 266 28.24 15.18 2.02
CA PRO A 266 29.15 14.27 2.70
C PRO A 266 28.38 13.36 3.67
N ALA A 267 28.78 12.09 3.73
CA ALA A 267 28.21 11.12 4.67
C ALA A 267 28.23 11.71 6.09
N ALA A 268 27.10 11.65 6.79
CA ALA A 268 27.01 12.12 8.16
C ALA A 268 28.08 11.42 9.00
N THR A 269 28.82 12.19 9.81
CA THR A 269 29.80 11.63 10.74
C THR A 269 29.09 10.60 11.63
N PRO A 270 29.62 9.37 11.77
CA PRO A 270 28.98 8.35 12.59
C PRO A 270 28.79 8.87 14.03
N ALA A 271 27.61 8.65 14.60
CA ALA A 271 27.41 8.84 16.03
C ALA A 271 28.40 7.94 16.80
N PRO A 272 29.00 8.40 17.91
CA PRO A 272 29.91 7.59 18.69
C PRO A 272 29.20 6.32 19.15
N ALA A 273 29.86 5.17 19.00
CA ALA A 273 29.34 3.89 19.46
C ALA A 273 28.97 3.97 20.95
N PRO A 274 27.85 3.37 21.38
CA PRO A 274 27.53 3.31 22.79
C PRO A 274 28.68 2.64 23.55
N ALA A 275 29.07 3.26 24.66
CA ALA A 275 30.11 2.71 25.52
C ALA A 275 29.73 1.29 25.91
N LYS A 276 30.65 0.34 25.69
CA LYS A 276 30.51 -1.02 26.20
C LYS A 276 30.48 -0.93 27.73
N GLY A 277 29.30 -1.13 28.31
CA GLY A 277 29.14 -1.39 29.74
C GLY A 277 29.59 -2.80 30.10
#